data_AF-A0A7X3V4J8-F1
#
_entry.id   AF-A0A7X3V4J8-F1
#
_cell.length_a   1.000
_cell.length_b   1.000
_cell.length_c   1.000
_cell.angle_alpha   90.00
_cell.angle_beta   90.00
_cell.angle_gamma   90.00
#
_symmetry.space_group_name_H-M   'P 1'
#
loop_
_entity.id
_entity.type
_entity.pdbx_description
1 polymer ?
#
loop_
_entity_poly.entity_id
_entity_poly.type
_entity_poly.pdbx_seq_one_letter_code
_entity_poly.pdbx_strand_id
1 'polypeptide(L)' 'MVSQKGSHVKFARSDGSSIRTAIVPRHREIAVGTLRSILRQAGLTPDEFDDL' A
#
# COMPACT_ATOMS: atom_id res chain seq x y z
N MET A 1 5.98 -3.04 -8.21
CA MET A 1 5.73 -1.62 -8.52
C MET A 1 5.22 -1.53 -9.95
N VAL A 2 4.20 -0.71 -10.22
CA VAL A 2 3.59 -0.56 -11.56
C VAL A 2 3.99 0.76 -12.20
N SER A 3 3.86 1.86 -11.47
CA SER A 3 4.22 3.20 -11.97
C SER A 3 4.51 4.15 -10.81
N GLN A 4 5.04 5.32 -11.13
CA GLN A 4 5.32 6.37 -10.16
C GLN A 4 5.05 7.74 -10.77
N LYS A 5 4.52 8.66 -9.95
CA LYS A 5 4.42 10.08 -10.27
C LYS A 5 4.91 10.90 -9.08
N GLY A 6 6.02 11.60 -9.26
CA GLY A 6 6.68 12.32 -8.17
C GLY A 6 7.06 11.35 -7.04
N SER A 7 6.67 11.68 -5.81
CA SER A 7 6.90 10.83 -4.63
C SER A 7 5.90 9.68 -4.48
N HIS A 8 4.83 9.59 -5.28
CA HIS A 8 3.81 8.55 -5.10
C HIS A 8 4.06 7.36 -6.02
N VAL A 9 4.10 6.16 -5.44
CA VAL A 9 4.36 4.90 -6.12
C VAL A 9 3.09 4.06 -6.14
N LYS A 10 2.71 3.59 -7.33
CA LYS A 10 1.62 2.63 -7.52
C LYS A 10 2.15 1.21 -7.42
N PHE A 11 1.58 0.42 -6.52
CA PHE A 11 1.76 -1.03 -6.46
C PHE A 11 0.45 -1.70 -6.88
N ALA A 12 0.55 -2.78 -7.64
CA ALA A 12 -0.57 -3.66 -7.91
C ALA A 12 -0.14 -5.10 -7.73
N ARG A 13 -1.02 -5.91 -7.15
CA ARG A 13 -0.84 -7.36 -6.94
C ARG A 13 -2.14 -8.05 -7.33
N SER A 14 -2.02 -9.16 -8.07
CA SER A 14 -3.14 -10.05 -8.34
C SER A 14 -3.33 -11.01 -7.15
N ASP A 15 -4.55 -11.17 -6.65
CA ASP A 15 -4.92 -12.11 -5.58
C ASP A 15 -5.82 -13.25 -6.10
N GLY A 16 -5.47 -13.77 -7.28
CA GLY A 16 -6.26 -14.78 -7.96
C GLY A 16 -7.36 -14.13 -8.80
N SER A 17 -8.49 -13.78 -8.18
CA SER A 17 -9.67 -13.24 -8.89
C SER A 17 -9.75 -11.72 -8.95
N SER A 18 -8.93 -10.98 -8.18
CA SER A 18 -8.95 -9.52 -8.20
C SER A 18 -7.55 -8.92 -8.24
N ILE A 19 -7.47 -7.63 -8.59
CA ILE A 19 -6.23 -6.86 -8.58
C ILE A 19 -6.35 -5.83 -7.47
N ARG A 20 -5.51 -5.96 -6.44
CA ARG A 20 -5.37 -4.94 -5.40
C ARG A 20 -4.35 -3.91 -5.83
N THR A 21 -4.68 -2.64 -5.63
CA THR A 21 -3.79 -1.52 -5.95
C THR A 21 -3.61 -0.65 -4.71
N ALA A 22 -2.36 -0.36 -4.35
CA ALA A 22 -2.01 0.56 -3.28
C ALA A 22 -1.14 1.70 -3.80
N ILE A 23 -1.44 2.93 -3.36
CA ILE A 23 -0.62 4.12 -3.66
C ILE A 23 0.15 4.50 -2.41
N VAL A 24 1.48 4.44 -2.50
CA VAL A 24 2.37 4.67 -1.36
C VAL A 24 3.22 5.92 -1.61
N PRO A 25 3.14 6.95 -0.76
CA PRO A 25 4.07 8.07 -0.81
C PRO A 25 5.45 7.61 -0.31
N ARG A 26 6.50 7.93 -1.05
CA ARG A 26 7.89 7.63 -0.71
C ARG A 26 8.45 8.72 0.20
N HIS A 27 7.98 8.73 1.43
CA HIS A 27 8.44 9.63 2.50
C HIS A 27 9.15 8.81 3.58
N ARG A 28 9.95 9.48 4.43
CA ARG A 28 10.64 8.83 5.56
C ARG A 28 9.66 8.38 6.64
N GLU A 29 8.59 9.14 6.84
CA GLU A 29 7.56 8.89 7.83
C GLU A 29 6.18 9.06 7.20
N ILE A 30 5.23 8.24 7.63
CA ILE A 30 3.88 8.17 7.08
C ILE A 30 2.90 8.38 8.23
N ALA A 31 1.98 9.35 8.07
CA ALA A 31 0.93 9.57 9.04
C ALA A 31 0.08 8.29 9.25
N VAL A 32 -0.32 8.01 10.49
CA VAL A 32 -1.07 6.79 10.85
C VAL A 32 -2.32 6.59 9.99
N GLY A 33 -3.07 7.66 9.69
CA GLY A 33 -4.24 7.58 8.82
C GLY A 33 -3.91 7.18 7.37
N THR A 34 -2.77 7.65 6.86
CA THR A 34 -2.26 7.29 5.52
C THR A 34 -1.80 5.85 5.50
N LEU A 35 -1.06 5.39 6.53
CA LEU A 35 -0.65 3.99 6.66
C LEU A 35 -1.87 3.07 6.68
N ARG A 36 -2.88 3.36 7.51
CA ARG A 36 -4.15 2.58 7.54
C ARG A 36 -4.84 2.53 6.18
N SER A 37 -4.85 3.63 5.43
CA SER A 37 -5.42 3.66 4.07
C SER A 37 -4.63 2.78 3.10
N ILE A 38 -3.30 2.77 3.20
CA ILE A 38 -2.42 1.92 2.38
C ILE A 38 -2.66 0.44 2.68
N LEU A 39 -2.68 0.06 3.96
CA LEU A 39 -2.94 -1.32 4.38
C LEU A 39 -4.31 -1.80 3.90
N ARG A 40 -5.36 -0.97 4.04
CA ARG A 40 -6.69 -1.27 3.49
C ARG A 40 -6.67 -1.49 1.98
N GLN A 41 -5.94 -0.65 1.22
CA GLN A 41 -5.79 -0.79 -0.23
C GLN A 41 -5.03 -2.06 -0.63
N ALA A 42 -4.01 -2.44 0.15
CA ALA A 42 -3.29 -3.71 -0.01
C ALA A 42 -4.12 -4.93 0.47
N GLY A 43 -5.19 -4.67 1.22
CA GLY A 43 -6.00 -5.65 1.93
C GLY A 43 -5.18 -6.44 2.95
N LEU A 44 -4.39 -5.71 3.75
CA LEU A 44 -3.67 -6.19 4.92
C LEU A 44 -4.31 -5.62 6.18
N THR A 45 -4.37 -6.41 7.25
CA THR A 45 -4.65 -5.92 8.59
C THR A 45 -3.38 -5.29 9.20
N PRO A 46 -3.49 -4.48 10.27
CA PRO A 46 -2.33 -4.01 11.02
C PRO A 46 -1.48 -5.15 11.57
N ASP A 47 -2.10 -6.19 12.13
CA ASP A 47 -1.38 -7.33 12.71
C ASP A 47 -0.60 -8.10 11.63
N GLU A 48 -1.21 -8.35 10.47
CA GLU A 48 -0.53 -8.96 9.32
C GLU A 48 0.65 -8.11 8.83
N PHE A 49 0.61 -6.79 9.04
CA PHE A 49 1.70 -5.90 8.66
C PHE A 49 2.82 -5.87 9.70
N ASP A 50 2.47 -5.94 10.99
CA ASP A 50 3.45 -5.97 12.08
C ASP A 50 4.26 -7.29 12.10
N ASP A 51 3.72 -8.35 11.51
CA ASP A 51 4.36 -9.67 11.37
C ASP A 51 5.22 -9.85 10.09
N LEU A 52 5.34 -8.83 9.22
CA LEU A 52 6.14 -8.86 7.97
C LEU A 52 7.61 -8.49 8.17
#